data_AF-A0A382UXM4-F1
#
_entry.id   AF-A0A382UXM4-F1
#
_cell.length_a   1.000
_cell.length_b   1.000
_cell.length_c   1.000
_cell.angle_alpha   90.00
_cell.angle_beta   90.00
_cell.angle_gamma   90.00
#
_symmetry.space_group_name_H-M   'P 1'
#
loop_
_entity.id
_entity.type
_entity.pdbx_description
1 polymer ?
#
loop_
_entity_poly.entity_id
_entity_poly.type
_entity_poly.pdbx_seq_one_letter_code
_entity_poly.pdbx_strand_id
1 'polypeptide(L)'
;MRRHFIAILAFLLIGLSAYSQLVSSATVIHAGLLIDGTGSEPSEEMSIIVHDGLIRSIETGFITPGPEDEYIDLGGYTIIPGLMDMHVHLASEYSSKSYLERISLNEADYAIRAVVNAKKTLLAGFTTVRNLGDSNLVTISLRNSIEEGLVDGPRIYSSGKTIATSGG
;
A
#
# COMPACT_ATOMS: atom_id res chain seq x y z
N MET A 1 6.57 55.53 -17.11
CA MET A 1 6.73 54.14 -17.63
C MET A 1 6.96 53.09 -16.55
N ARG A 2 7.89 53.25 -15.60
CA ARG A 2 8.17 52.24 -14.55
C ARG A 2 6.99 51.89 -13.62
N ARG A 3 6.11 52.85 -13.30
CA ARG A 3 4.96 52.61 -12.39
C ARG A 3 3.84 51.77 -13.01
N HIS A 4 3.64 51.84 -14.33
CA HIS A 4 2.64 51.01 -15.02
C HIS A 4 3.17 49.59 -15.28
N PHE A 5 4.50 49.44 -15.45
CA PHE A 5 5.14 48.13 -15.59
C PHE A 5 5.04 47.29 -14.31
N ILE A 6 5.20 47.91 -13.13
CA ILE A 6 5.07 47.24 -11.83
C ILE A 6 3.61 46.82 -11.57
N ALA A 7 2.63 47.64 -11.97
CA ALA A 7 1.22 47.33 -11.81
C ALA A 7 0.77 46.16 -12.70
N ILE A 8 1.25 46.08 -13.94
CA ILE A 8 0.96 44.98 -14.86
C ILE A 8 1.61 43.67 -14.38
N LEU A 9 2.83 43.73 -13.85
CA LEU A 9 3.53 42.56 -13.31
C LEU A 9 2.85 42.02 -12.04
N ALA A 10 2.33 42.90 -11.17
CA ALA A 10 1.56 42.50 -10.00
C ALA A 10 0.21 41.86 -10.36
N PHE A 11 -0.46 42.35 -11.42
CA PHE A 11 -1.72 41.77 -11.89
C PHE A 11 -1.52 40.38 -12.55
N LEU A 12 -0.40 40.17 -13.25
CA LEU A 12 -0.02 38.87 -13.81
C LEU A 12 0.31 37.82 -12.72
N LEU A 13 0.98 38.25 -11.64
CA LEU A 13 1.31 37.38 -10.50
C LEU A 13 0.07 36.96 -9.71
N ILE A 14 -0.91 37.84 -9.53
CA ILE A 14 -2.17 37.53 -8.86
C ILE A 14 -3.04 36.58 -9.71
N GLY A 15 -3.01 36.72 -11.05
CA GLY A 15 -3.71 35.82 -11.97
C GLY A 15 -3.13 34.41 -12.03
N LEU A 16 -1.81 34.25 -11.86
CA LEU A 16 -1.16 32.93 -11.80
C LEU A 16 -1.41 32.19 -10.48
N SER A 17 -1.50 32.91 -9.36
CA SER A 17 -1.76 32.30 -8.05
C SER A 17 -3.17 31.74 -7.88
N ALA A 18 -4.13 32.15 -8.72
CA ALA A 18 -5.50 31.63 -8.70
C ALA A 18 -5.68 30.32 -9.51
N TYR A 19 -4.71 29.95 -10.34
CA TYR A 19 -4.78 28.74 -11.18
C TYR A 19 -4.12 27.51 -10.56
N SER A 20 -3.46 27.65 -9.41
CA SER A 20 -2.90 26.52 -8.66
C SER A 20 -3.77 26.16 -7.47
N GLN A 21 -5.08 26.06 -7.66
CA GLN A 21 -5.77 25.00 -6.93
C GLN A 21 -5.32 23.71 -7.62
N LEU A 22 -4.31 23.07 -7.03
CA LEU A 22 -4.10 21.63 -7.22
C LEU A 22 -5.42 20.97 -6.82
N VAL A 23 -6.33 20.84 -7.79
CA VAL A 23 -7.43 19.89 -7.70
C VAL A 23 -6.72 18.55 -7.74
N SER A 24 -6.39 18.05 -6.57
CA SER A 24 -5.91 16.69 -6.45
C SER A 24 -7.12 15.81 -6.76
N SER A 25 -7.03 15.14 -7.91
CA SER A 25 -8.01 14.19 -8.41
C SER A 25 -8.25 13.12 -7.34
N ALA A 26 -9.52 12.85 -7.03
CA ALA A 26 -9.86 11.72 -6.19
C ALA A 26 -9.93 10.44 -7.02
N THR A 27 -9.68 9.29 -6.41
CA THR A 27 -10.06 8.00 -6.98
C THR A 27 -11.43 7.62 -6.42
N VAL A 28 -12.44 7.54 -7.28
CA VAL A 28 -13.79 7.08 -6.96
C VAL A 28 -13.92 5.61 -7.36
N ILE A 29 -14.20 4.76 -6.38
CA ILE A 29 -14.34 3.31 -6.56
C ILE A 29 -15.79 2.93 -6.30
N HIS A 30 -16.47 2.36 -7.28
CA HIS A 30 -17.79 1.77 -7.07
C HIS A 30 -17.64 0.33 -6.59
N ALA A 31 -18.29 -0.01 -5.48
CA ALA A 31 -18.29 -1.34 -4.88
C ALA A 31 -19.69 -1.95 -5.00
N GLY A 32 -19.80 -3.12 -5.66
CA GLY A 32 -21.07 -3.85 -5.71
C GLY A 32 -21.55 -4.25 -4.32
N LEU A 33 -20.64 -4.82 -3.54
CA LEU A 33 -20.83 -5.13 -2.13
C LEU A 33 -19.62 -4.67 -1.33
N LEU A 34 -19.82 -4.01 -0.21
CA LEU A 34 -18.76 -3.56 0.70
C LEU A 34 -18.87 -4.28 2.05
N ILE A 35 -17.79 -4.96 2.46
CA ILE A 35 -17.62 -5.46 3.82
C ILE A 35 -16.51 -4.61 4.46
N ASP A 36 -16.87 -3.68 5.34
CA ASP A 36 -15.96 -2.63 5.82
C ASP A 36 -15.02 -3.06 6.98
N GLY A 37 -15.21 -4.26 7.52
CA GLY A 37 -14.43 -4.80 8.63
C GLY A 37 -14.84 -4.28 10.02
N THR A 38 -15.92 -3.50 10.14
CA THR A 38 -16.46 -3.04 11.43
C THR A 38 -17.27 -4.12 12.16
N GLY A 39 -17.63 -5.20 11.45
CA GLY A 39 -18.54 -6.23 11.92
C GLY A 39 -20.02 -5.94 11.64
N SER A 40 -20.32 -4.82 10.99
CA SER A 40 -21.65 -4.52 10.47
C SER A 40 -22.01 -5.42 9.28
N GLU A 41 -23.30 -5.49 8.94
CA GLU A 41 -23.76 -6.20 7.74
C GLU A 41 -23.17 -5.57 6.45
N PRO A 42 -22.89 -6.39 5.42
CA PRO A 42 -22.42 -5.88 4.13
C PRO A 42 -23.37 -4.83 3.51
N SER A 43 -22.81 -3.80 2.88
CA SER A 43 -23.57 -2.74 2.22
C SER A 43 -23.47 -2.86 0.71
N GLU A 44 -24.61 -2.82 0.01
CA GLU A 44 -24.68 -2.89 -1.45
C GLU A 44 -24.55 -1.49 -2.08
N GLU A 45 -24.05 -1.45 -3.32
CA GLU A 45 -23.94 -0.24 -4.14
C GLU A 45 -23.30 0.94 -3.42
N MET A 46 -22.02 0.84 -3.10
CA MET A 46 -21.29 1.87 -2.35
C MET A 46 -20.25 2.58 -3.23
N SER A 47 -19.98 3.85 -2.94
CA SER A 47 -18.86 4.59 -3.52
C SER A 47 -17.79 4.87 -2.46
N ILE A 48 -16.55 4.48 -2.73
CA ILE A 48 -15.39 4.74 -1.88
C ILE A 48 -14.56 5.84 -2.53
N ILE A 49 -14.32 6.93 -1.81
CA ILE A 49 -13.59 8.09 -2.31
C ILE A 49 -12.23 8.12 -1.64
N VAL A 50 -11.18 7.96 -2.45
CA VAL A 50 -9.79 7.91 -2.00
C VAL A 50 -9.05 9.16 -2.49
N HIS A 51 -8.27 9.77 -1.59
CA HIS A 51 -7.46 10.94 -1.91
C HIS A 51 -6.13 10.85 -1.16
N ASP A 52 -5.01 11.02 -1.86
CA ASP A 52 -3.65 10.85 -1.33
C ASP A 52 -3.45 9.50 -0.61
N GLY A 53 -4.02 8.42 -1.16
CA GLY A 53 -3.92 7.08 -0.56
C GLY A 53 -4.72 6.87 0.73
N LEU A 54 -5.58 7.83 1.10
CA LEU A 54 -6.47 7.74 2.25
C LEU A 54 -7.94 7.70 1.81
N ILE A 55 -8.75 6.86 2.44
CA ILE A 55 -10.21 6.90 2.27
C ILE A 55 -10.72 8.17 2.94
N ARG A 56 -11.36 9.05 2.17
CA ARG A 56 -11.93 10.32 2.64
C ARG A 56 -13.39 10.19 3.02
N SER A 57 -14.16 9.48 2.22
CA SER A 57 -15.57 9.18 2.48
C SER A 57 -15.96 7.85 1.86
N ILE A 58 -17.03 7.28 2.40
CA ILE A 58 -17.76 6.15 1.85
C ILE A 58 -19.21 6.61 1.77
N GLU A 59 -19.79 6.56 0.57
CA GLU A 59 -21.11 7.12 0.28
C GLU A 59 -22.03 6.04 -0.27
N THR A 60 -23.30 6.09 0.09
CA THR A 60 -24.33 5.17 -0.43
C THR A 60 -24.69 5.53 -1.86
N GLY A 61 -24.79 4.50 -2.71
CA GLY A 61 -25.05 4.61 -4.14
C GLY A 61 -23.78 4.80 -4.96
N PHE A 62 -23.93 4.65 -6.27
CA PHE A 62 -22.89 4.95 -7.27
C PHE A 62 -22.90 6.44 -7.60
N ILE A 63 -22.08 7.22 -6.89
CA ILE A 63 -21.94 8.65 -7.12
C ILE A 63 -21.32 8.89 -8.50
N THR A 64 -21.65 10.03 -9.11
CA THR A 64 -21.01 10.45 -10.35
C THR A 64 -19.62 11.02 -10.04
N PRO A 65 -18.52 10.40 -10.54
CA PRO A 65 -17.17 10.95 -10.37
C PRO A 65 -17.07 12.34 -11.01
N GLY A 66 -16.22 13.20 -10.44
CA GLY A 66 -15.87 14.47 -11.05
C GLY A 66 -15.13 14.29 -12.37
N PRO A 67 -15.06 15.34 -13.22
CA PRO A 67 -14.43 15.26 -14.54
C PRO A 67 -12.92 14.94 -14.48
N GLU A 68 -12.27 15.28 -13.38
CA GLU A 68 -10.84 15.05 -13.17
C GLU A 68 -10.58 13.82 -12.29
N ASP A 69 -11.61 13.17 -11.74
CA ASP A 69 -11.45 12.02 -10.82
C ASP A 69 -11.07 10.76 -11.59
N GLU A 70 -10.21 9.94 -10.98
CA GLU A 70 -9.97 8.58 -11.45
C GLU A 70 -11.16 7.70 -11.06
N TYR A 71 -11.70 6.95 -12.03
CA TYR A 71 -12.84 6.08 -11.80
C TYR A 71 -12.46 4.61 -11.91
N ILE A 72 -12.83 3.83 -10.89
CA ILE A 72 -12.66 2.38 -10.85
C ILE A 72 -14.03 1.72 -10.65
N ASP A 73 -14.53 1.06 -11.69
CA ASP A 73 -15.78 0.30 -11.64
C ASP A 73 -15.54 -1.11 -11.08
N LEU A 74 -15.97 -1.35 -9.84
CA LEU A 74 -16.03 -2.67 -9.22
C LEU A 74 -17.47 -2.99 -8.78
N GLY A 75 -18.49 -2.46 -9.48
CA GLY A 75 -19.91 -2.69 -9.20
C GLY A 75 -20.33 -4.16 -9.25
N GLY A 76 -19.56 -5.02 -9.92
CA GLY A 76 -19.76 -6.48 -9.95
C GLY A 76 -18.98 -7.26 -8.89
N TYR A 77 -18.24 -6.60 -7.99
CA TYR A 77 -17.33 -7.24 -7.05
C TYR A 77 -17.68 -6.93 -5.60
N THR A 78 -17.18 -7.79 -4.70
CA THR A 78 -17.13 -7.52 -3.27
C THR A 78 -15.80 -6.88 -2.91
N ILE A 79 -15.85 -5.70 -2.28
CA ILE A 79 -14.69 -5.00 -1.74
C ILE A 79 -14.60 -5.27 -0.23
N ILE A 80 -13.39 -5.58 0.22
CA ILE A 80 -13.02 -5.75 1.62
C ILE A 80 -11.75 -4.93 1.93
N PRO A 81 -11.50 -4.54 3.20
CA PRO A 81 -10.22 -3.99 3.61
C PRO A 81 -9.06 -4.93 3.25
N GLY A 82 -7.88 -4.34 3.01
CA GLY A 82 -6.68 -5.11 2.77
C GLY A 82 -6.40 -6.08 3.93
N LEU A 83 -6.16 -7.35 3.60
CA LEU A 83 -5.98 -8.41 4.59
C LEU A 83 -4.68 -8.21 5.38
N MET A 84 -4.65 -8.79 6.58
CA MET A 84 -3.47 -8.80 7.45
C MET A 84 -3.11 -10.22 7.88
N ASP A 85 -1.81 -10.53 7.87
CA ASP A 85 -1.28 -11.80 8.39
C ASP A 85 -0.34 -11.53 9.57
N MET A 86 -0.66 -12.11 10.73
CA MET A 86 0.06 -11.87 11.98
C MET A 86 1.24 -12.82 12.21
N HIS A 87 1.49 -13.79 11.33
CA HIS A 87 2.58 -14.76 11.46
C HIS A 87 3.11 -15.21 10.11
N VAL A 88 4.06 -14.46 9.56
CA VAL A 88 4.79 -14.84 8.34
C VAL A 88 6.29 -14.97 8.55
N HIS A 89 6.95 -15.64 7.60
CA HIS A 89 8.41 -15.72 7.47
C HIS A 89 8.80 -15.46 6.01
N LEU A 90 8.83 -14.18 5.60
CA LEU A 90 9.00 -13.79 4.19
C LEU A 90 10.34 -14.25 3.58
N ALA A 91 11.39 -14.32 4.39
CA ALA A 91 12.73 -14.72 3.95
C ALA A 91 12.91 -16.24 3.80
N SER A 92 11.92 -17.07 4.14
CA SER A 92 12.07 -18.52 4.10
C SER A 92 10.86 -19.22 3.50
N GLU A 93 11.09 -20.31 2.80
CA GLU A 93 10.06 -21.22 2.33
C GLU A 93 10.46 -22.64 2.69
N TYR A 94 9.53 -23.41 3.25
CA TYR A 94 9.82 -24.79 3.62
C TYR A 94 9.63 -25.71 2.41
N SER A 95 10.66 -26.49 2.11
CA SER A 95 10.68 -27.44 1.01
C SER A 95 11.59 -28.63 1.34
N SER A 96 11.57 -29.65 0.48
CA SER A 96 12.52 -30.78 0.58
C SER A 96 13.99 -30.35 0.48
N LYS A 97 14.28 -29.16 -0.03
CA LYS A 97 15.62 -28.60 -0.16
C LYS A 97 16.04 -27.75 1.03
N SER A 98 15.15 -27.40 1.97
CA SER A 98 15.44 -26.43 3.02
C SER A 98 16.67 -26.80 3.87
N TYR A 99 16.95 -28.09 4.09
CA TYR A 99 18.16 -28.52 4.80
C TYR A 99 19.43 -28.17 4.00
N LEU A 100 19.44 -28.45 2.69
CA LEU A 100 20.56 -28.12 1.81
C LEU A 100 20.71 -26.61 1.64
N GLU A 101 19.60 -25.89 1.55
CA GLU A 101 19.62 -24.43 1.38
C GLU A 101 20.29 -23.70 2.55
N ARG A 102 20.19 -24.24 3.77
CA ARG A 102 20.88 -23.69 4.95
C ARG A 102 22.41 -23.69 4.84
N ILE A 103 22.97 -24.53 3.97
CA ILE A 103 24.42 -24.61 3.74
C ILE A 103 24.84 -24.05 2.39
N SER A 104 23.94 -24.02 1.41
CA SER A 104 24.26 -23.59 0.03
C SER A 104 23.92 -22.14 -0.26
N LEU A 105 22.98 -21.54 0.47
CA LEU A 105 22.54 -20.17 0.26
C LEU A 105 23.24 -19.21 1.23
N ASN A 106 23.46 -17.99 0.76
CA ASN A 106 23.94 -16.88 1.57
C ASN A 106 22.80 -15.90 1.90
N GLU A 107 23.13 -14.85 2.66
CA GLU A 107 22.16 -13.82 3.08
C GLU A 107 21.49 -13.08 1.91
N ALA A 108 22.22 -12.83 0.82
CA ALA A 108 21.69 -12.12 -0.34
C ALA A 108 20.67 -12.97 -1.11
N ASP A 109 20.88 -14.29 -1.19
CA ASP A 109 19.91 -15.22 -1.78
C ASP A 109 18.56 -15.17 -1.05
N TYR A 110 18.60 -15.16 0.29
CA TYR A 110 17.40 -15.04 1.11
C TYR A 110 16.73 -13.68 0.98
N ALA A 111 17.50 -12.59 0.87
CA ALA A 111 16.96 -11.26 0.65
C ALA A 111 16.23 -11.14 -0.70
N ILE A 112 16.81 -11.65 -1.78
CA ILE A 112 16.18 -11.64 -3.11
C ILE A 112 14.89 -12.47 -3.10
N ARG A 113 14.90 -13.65 -2.47
CA ARG A 113 13.70 -14.48 -2.32
C ARG A 113 12.63 -13.79 -1.48
N ALA A 114 13.02 -13.05 -0.44
CA ALA A 114 12.08 -12.31 0.40
C ALA A 114 11.30 -11.25 -0.38
N VAL A 115 11.94 -10.56 -1.33
CA VAL A 115 11.26 -9.61 -2.23
C VAL A 115 10.18 -10.32 -3.05
N VAL A 116 10.51 -11.48 -3.63
CA VAL A 116 9.55 -12.27 -4.42
C VAL A 116 8.37 -12.71 -3.55
N ASN A 117 8.65 -13.19 -2.34
CA ASN A 117 7.61 -13.64 -1.42
C ASN A 117 6.71 -12.50 -0.95
N ALA A 118 7.29 -11.35 -0.60
CA ALA A 118 6.53 -10.15 -0.24
C ALA A 118 5.58 -9.71 -1.36
N LYS A 119 6.06 -9.68 -2.61
CA LYS A 119 5.22 -9.34 -3.76
C LYS A 119 4.08 -10.35 -3.96
N LYS A 120 4.36 -11.65 -3.84
CA LYS A 120 3.31 -12.69 -3.89
C LYS A 120 2.26 -12.49 -2.80
N THR A 121 2.68 -12.22 -1.56
CA THR A 121 1.79 -11.95 -0.44
C THR A 121 0.90 -10.72 -0.69
N LEU A 122 1.48 -9.63 -1.21
CA LEU A 122 0.72 -8.43 -1.58
C LEU A 122 -0.34 -8.73 -2.65
N LEU A 123 0.03 -9.43 -3.71
CA LEU A 123 -0.87 -9.77 -4.81
C LEU A 123 -1.96 -10.77 -4.40
N ALA A 124 -1.78 -11.49 -3.29
CA ALA A 124 -2.82 -12.33 -2.69
C ALA A 124 -3.81 -11.52 -1.81
N GLY A 125 -3.67 -10.20 -1.72
CA GLY A 125 -4.58 -9.31 -0.98
C GLY A 125 -4.11 -8.96 0.45
N PHE A 126 -2.99 -9.49 0.91
CA PHE A 126 -2.41 -9.13 2.21
C PHE A 126 -1.59 -7.85 2.08
N THR A 127 -2.15 -6.74 2.54
CA THR A 127 -1.51 -5.41 2.44
C THR A 127 -0.62 -5.09 3.64
N THR A 128 -0.73 -5.85 4.73
CA THR A 128 0.06 -5.68 5.96
C THR A 128 0.39 -7.04 6.57
N VAL A 129 1.63 -7.24 7.01
CA VAL A 129 2.06 -8.51 7.62
C VAL A 129 2.95 -8.29 8.83
N ARG A 130 2.96 -9.26 9.75
CA ARG A 130 3.89 -9.34 10.87
C ARG A 130 4.85 -10.52 10.69
N ASN A 131 6.12 -10.20 10.43
CA ASN A 131 7.17 -11.20 10.26
C ASN A 131 7.82 -11.53 11.61
N LEU A 132 7.74 -12.79 12.04
CA LEU A 132 8.09 -13.21 13.41
C LEU A 132 9.44 -13.93 13.54
N GLY A 133 10.28 -13.81 12.52
CA GLY A 133 11.61 -14.36 12.58
C GLY A 133 12.26 -14.41 11.22
N ASP A 134 13.49 -13.93 11.14
CA ASP A 134 14.40 -14.18 10.04
C ASP A 134 15.85 -14.15 10.54
N SER A 135 16.77 -14.46 9.65
CA SER A 135 18.21 -14.35 9.88
C SER A 135 18.74 -13.10 9.19
N ASN A 136 19.80 -12.50 9.74
CA ASN A 136 20.53 -11.38 9.14
C ASN A 136 19.69 -10.12 8.86
N LEU A 137 18.57 -9.92 9.58
CA LEU A 137 17.72 -8.73 9.49
C LEU A 137 17.16 -8.47 8.09
N VAL A 138 17.00 -9.53 7.30
CA VAL A 138 16.52 -9.47 5.92
C VAL A 138 15.18 -8.74 5.84
N THR A 139 14.24 -9.06 6.72
CA THR A 139 12.88 -8.49 6.61
C THR A 139 12.78 -7.06 7.15
N ILE A 140 13.72 -6.63 7.99
CA ILE A 140 13.86 -5.20 8.37
C ILE A 140 14.36 -4.41 7.16
N SER A 141 15.37 -4.92 6.47
CA SER A 141 15.88 -4.28 5.24
C SER A 141 14.80 -4.23 4.16
N LEU A 142 14.07 -5.33 3.97
CA LEU A 142 12.94 -5.40 3.03
C LEU A 142 11.84 -4.40 3.38
N ARG A 143 11.47 -4.26 4.66
CA ARG A 143 10.50 -3.25 5.09
C ARG A 143 10.94 -1.86 4.65
N ASN A 144 12.18 -1.47 4.94
CA ASN A 144 12.69 -0.15 4.56
C ASN A 144 12.66 0.05 3.05
N SER A 145 13.08 -0.96 2.27
CA SER A 145 13.01 -0.89 0.80
C SER A 145 11.58 -0.72 0.27
N ILE A 146 10.58 -1.33 0.91
CA ILE A 146 9.17 -1.15 0.56
C ILE A 146 8.68 0.25 0.95
N GLU A 147 9.04 0.74 2.14
CA GLU A 147 8.69 2.08 2.62
C GLU A 147 9.28 3.19 1.73
N GLU A 148 10.47 2.97 1.18
CA GLU A 148 11.13 3.86 0.21
C GLU A 148 10.59 3.70 -1.22
N GLY A 149 9.71 2.72 -1.48
CA GLY A 149 9.16 2.45 -2.80
C GLY A 149 10.15 1.80 -3.79
N LEU A 150 11.26 1.21 -3.30
CA LEU A 150 12.25 0.54 -4.15
C LEU A 150 11.75 -0.80 -4.68
N VAL A 151 10.89 -1.49 -3.92
CA VAL A 151 10.28 -2.78 -4.30
C VAL A 151 8.84 -2.85 -3.81
N ASP A 152 8.01 -3.61 -4.53
CA ASP A 152 6.61 -3.84 -4.13
C ASP A 152 6.53 -4.87 -2.99
N GLY A 153 5.68 -4.58 -2.00
CA GLY A 153 5.33 -5.53 -0.94
C GLY A 153 4.33 -4.96 0.07
N PRO A 154 3.83 -5.79 1.01
CA PRO A 154 2.97 -5.31 2.08
C PRO A 154 3.74 -4.40 3.04
N ARG A 155 3.02 -3.66 3.89
CA ARG A 155 3.61 -3.05 5.08
C ARG A 155 4.09 -4.14 6.03
N ILE A 156 5.36 -4.11 6.43
CA ILE A 156 5.97 -5.17 7.24
C ILE A 156 6.24 -4.67 8.67
N TYR A 157 5.69 -5.38 9.64
CA TYR A 157 6.11 -5.30 11.04
C TYR A 157 7.01 -6.49 11.36
N SER A 158 8.33 -6.27 11.49
CA SER A 158 9.28 -7.35 11.72
C SER A 158 9.79 -7.40 13.15
N SER A 159 9.91 -8.61 13.73
CA SER A 159 10.64 -8.86 14.97
C SER A 159 12.15 -8.98 14.78
N GLY A 160 12.64 -9.06 13.54
CA GLY A 160 14.01 -9.44 13.23
C GLY A 160 14.34 -10.85 13.74
N LYS A 161 15.48 -11.00 14.40
CA LYS A 161 15.94 -12.30 14.91
C LYS A 161 15.10 -12.76 16.12
N THR A 162 14.47 -13.92 15.99
CA THR A 162 13.78 -14.58 17.11
C THR A 162 14.77 -14.92 18.25
N ILE A 163 14.36 -14.60 19.48
CA ILE A 163 15.09 -14.92 20.73
C ILE A 163 14.65 -16.29 21.23
N ALA A 164 15.61 -17.14 21.61
CA ALA A 164 15.38 -18.49 22.14
C ALA A 164 16.50 -18.88 23.12
N THR A 165 16.28 -19.94 23.90
CA THR A 165 17.32 -20.51 24.77
C THR A 165 18.20 -21.51 24.00
N SER A 166 19.30 -21.97 24.61
CA SER A 166 20.11 -23.04 24.03
C SER A 166 19.29 -24.33 23.89
N GLY A 167 19.06 -24.78 22.64
CA GLY A 167 18.21 -25.93 22.33
C GLY A 167 16.79 -25.58 21.88
N GLY A 168 16.41 -24.30 21.92
CA GLY A 168 15.05 -23.81 21.66
C GLY A 168 14.38 -23.38 22.95
#